data_AF-A0A6J7KBE1-F1
#
_entry.id   AF-A0A6J7KBE1-F1
#
_cell.length_a   1.000
_cell.length_b   1.000
_cell.length_c   1.000
_cell.angle_alpha   90.00
_cell.angle_beta   90.00
_cell.angle_gamma   90.00
#
_symmetry.space_group_name_H-M   'P 1'
#
loop_
_entity.id
_entity.type
_entity.pdbx_description
1 polymer ?
#
loop_
_entity_poly.entity_id
_entity_poly.type
_entity_poly.pdbx_seq_one_letter_code
_entity_poly.pdbx_strand_id
1 'polypeptide(L)'
;MAGLKHLPLPAASGVRADGTTWISLGDPAKPPHMQFDGPICAKAAAEIARTLNVAPLAAKALLAVRAACRDPDTDTALPSAVGEAVETALAAMGERS
;
A
#
# COMPACT_ATOMS: atom_id res chain seq x y z
N MET A 1 11.48 -10.68 6.99
CA MET A 1 10.33 -10.00 6.36
C MET A 1 10.84 -9.06 5.29
N ALA A 2 10.60 -9.38 4.01
CA ALA A 2 10.89 -8.48 2.90
C ALA A 2 9.79 -7.42 2.84
N GLY A 3 10.00 -6.27 3.50
CA GLY A 3 9.15 -5.10 3.26
C GLY A 3 9.37 -4.56 1.84
N LEU A 4 8.38 -3.88 1.27
CA LEU A 4 8.46 -3.25 -0.07
C LEU A 4 9.45 -2.07 -0.16
N LYS A 5 10.39 -1.97 0.79
CA LYS A 5 11.35 -0.87 0.97
C LYS A 5 12.33 -0.68 -0.19
N HIS A 6 12.42 -1.66 -1.08
CA HIS A 6 13.28 -1.63 -2.26
C HIS A 6 12.52 -1.38 -3.56
N LEU A 7 11.18 -1.33 -3.50
CA LEU A 7 10.41 -0.95 -4.67
C LEU A 7 10.44 0.58 -4.80
N PRO A 8 10.70 1.10 -6.02
CA PRO A 8 10.58 2.53 -6.27
C PRO A 8 9.10 2.90 -6.24
N LEU A 9 8.60 3.39 -5.12
CA LEU A 9 7.23 3.92 -5.03
C LEU A 9 7.26 5.43 -5.34
N PRO A 10 6.16 6.03 -5.83
CA PRO A 10 4.80 5.48 -5.92
C PRO A 10 4.59 4.54 -7.11
N ALA A 11 3.62 3.66 -6.97
CA ALA A 11 3.07 2.85 -8.03
C ALA A 11 1.96 3.60 -8.79
N ALA A 12 1.94 3.47 -10.11
CA ALA A 12 0.88 3.92 -11.00
C ALA A 12 0.48 2.78 -11.95
N SER A 13 -0.72 2.85 -12.51
CA SER A 13 -1.22 1.86 -13.46
C SER A 13 -1.95 2.52 -14.61
N GLY A 14 -2.02 1.84 -15.75
CA GLY A 14 -2.82 2.30 -16.87
C GLY A 14 -3.04 1.25 -17.94
N VAL A 15 -3.61 1.70 -19.06
CA VAL A 15 -3.90 0.89 -20.25
C VAL A 15 -3.27 1.60 -21.45
N ARG A 16 -2.62 0.85 -22.32
CA ARG A 16 -2.06 1.34 -23.58
C ARG A 16 -3.10 1.33 -24.69
N ALA A 17 -2.76 1.95 -25.81
CA ALA A 17 -3.61 1.98 -26.99
C ALA A 17 -3.90 0.58 -27.58
N ASP A 18 -3.00 -0.39 -27.39
CA ASP A 18 -3.15 -1.79 -27.81
C ASP A 18 -3.99 -2.64 -26.84
N GLY A 19 -4.50 -2.03 -25.76
CA GLY A 19 -5.26 -2.73 -24.71
C GLY A 19 -4.39 -3.39 -23.64
N THR A 20 -3.06 -3.38 -23.79
CA THR A 20 -2.14 -3.93 -22.78
C THR A 20 -2.17 -3.06 -21.52
N THR A 21 -2.31 -3.69 -20.36
CA THR A 21 -2.26 -2.99 -19.07
C THR A 21 -0.86 -3.00 -18.50
N TRP A 22 -0.55 -2.00 -17.68
CA TRP A 22 0.78 -1.85 -17.08
C TRP A 22 0.70 -1.32 -15.65
N ILE A 23 1.77 -1.60 -14.88
CA ILE A 23 2.05 -1.01 -13.57
C ILE A 23 3.46 -0.43 -13.62
N SER A 24 3.60 0.84 -13.27
CA SER A 24 4.86 1.56 -13.14
C SER A 24 5.17 1.80 -11.67
N LEU A 25 6.41 1.59 -11.28
CA LEU A 25 6.94 1.85 -9.95
C LEU A 25 8.01 2.94 -10.09
N GLY A 26 7.76 4.08 -9.47
CA GLY A 26 8.65 5.24 -9.49
C GLY A 26 8.37 6.16 -10.67
N ASP A 27 9.13 7.24 -10.74
CA ASP A 27 9.06 8.20 -11.84
C ASP A 27 9.76 7.61 -13.08
N PRO A 28 9.07 7.41 -14.22
CA PRO A 28 9.70 6.89 -15.45
C PRO A 28 10.87 7.75 -15.96
N ALA A 29 10.93 9.02 -15.56
CA ALA A 29 12.02 9.93 -15.93
C ALA A 29 13.24 9.83 -14.99
N LYS A 30 13.17 9.09 -13.88
CA LYS A 30 14.24 9.05 -12.86
C LYS A 30 14.49 7.63 -12.36
N PRO A 31 15.73 7.10 -12.42
CA PRO A 31 16.06 5.83 -11.78
C PRO A 31 16.08 5.98 -10.24
N PRO A 32 15.74 4.91 -9.48
CA PRO A 32 15.29 3.61 -9.97
C PRO A 32 13.82 3.64 -10.42
N HIS A 33 13.54 3.03 -11.57
CA HIS A 33 12.20 2.84 -12.14
C HIS A 33 12.03 1.37 -12.52
N MET A 34 10.82 0.84 -12.35
CA MET A 34 10.47 -0.52 -12.72
C MET A 34 9.06 -0.54 -13.32
N GLN A 35 8.84 -1.35 -14.36
CA GLN A 35 7.53 -1.49 -14.97
C GLN A 35 7.21 -2.95 -15.26
N PHE A 36 5.95 -3.32 -15.05
CA PHE A 36 5.40 -4.61 -15.39
C PHE A 36 4.25 -4.44 -16.36
N ASP A 37 4.27 -5.23 -17.42
CA ASP A 37 3.18 -5.30 -18.38
C ASP A 37 2.38 -6.59 -18.14
N GLY A 38 1.08 -6.54 -18.42
CA GLY A 38 0.23 -7.73 -18.43
C GLY A 38 -0.48 -8.12 -17.13
N PRO A 39 -0.86 -7.22 -16.20
CA PRO A 39 -2.02 -7.50 -15.35
C PRO A 39 -3.23 -7.88 -16.22
N ILE A 40 -4.08 -8.76 -15.69
CA ILE A 40 -5.16 -9.42 -16.44
C ILE A 40 -6.17 -8.38 -16.97
N CYS A 41 -6.35 -7.27 -16.27
CA CYS A 41 -7.22 -6.16 -16.68
C CYS A 41 -6.86 -4.85 -15.96
N ALA A 42 -7.45 -3.74 -16.43
CA ALA A 42 -7.20 -2.39 -15.89
C ALA A 42 -7.56 -2.28 -14.40
N LYS A 43 -8.63 -2.97 -13.98
CA LYS A 43 -9.06 -3.01 -12.58
C LYS A 43 -8.01 -3.70 -11.70
N ALA A 44 -7.51 -4.86 -12.12
CA ALA A 44 -6.45 -5.56 -11.40
C ALA A 44 -5.17 -4.71 -11.32
N ALA A 45 -4.79 -4.04 -12.41
CA ALA A 45 -3.63 -3.14 -12.40
C ALA A 45 -3.78 -2.01 -11.38
N ALA A 46 -4.96 -1.38 -11.32
CA ALA A 46 -5.27 -0.32 -10.37
C ALA A 46 -5.31 -0.81 -8.91
N GLU A 47 -5.85 -1.99 -8.65
CA GLU A 47 -5.87 -2.63 -7.33
C GLU A 47 -4.45 -2.94 -6.84
N ILE A 48 -3.59 -3.49 -7.70
CA ILE A 48 -2.20 -3.77 -7.36
C ILE A 48 -1.44 -2.47 -7.08
N ALA A 49 -1.56 -1.46 -7.96
CA ALA A 49 -0.87 -0.18 -7.75
C ALA A 49 -1.31 0.50 -6.44
N ARG A 50 -2.61 0.49 -6.13
CA ARG A 50 -3.14 0.99 -4.85
C ARG A 50 -2.55 0.22 -3.67
N THR A 51 -2.59 -1.11 -3.72
CA THR A 51 -2.07 -1.97 -2.65
C THR A 51 -0.59 -1.70 -2.38
N LEU A 52 0.23 -1.55 -3.43
CA LEU A 52 1.65 -1.25 -3.31
C LEU A 52 1.90 0.11 -2.63
N ASN A 53 1.09 1.12 -2.94
CA ASN A 53 1.19 2.45 -2.33
C ASN A 53 0.76 2.46 -0.86
N VAL A 54 -0.21 1.63 -0.48
CA VAL A 54 -0.82 1.63 0.85
C VAL A 54 -0.10 0.70 1.83
N ALA A 55 0.51 -0.37 1.33
CA ALA A 55 1.18 -1.38 2.16
C ALA A 55 2.18 -0.80 3.18
N PRO A 56 3.01 0.23 2.88
CA PRO A 56 3.86 0.86 3.88
C PRO A 56 3.09 1.52 5.03
N LEU A 57 1.97 2.19 4.74
CA LEU A 57 1.11 2.83 5.75
C LEU A 57 0.44 1.78 6.64
N ALA A 58 -0.14 0.75 6.03
CA ALA A 58 -0.76 -0.36 6.75
C ALA A 58 0.25 -1.10 7.66
N ALA A 59 1.44 -1.39 7.14
CA ALA A 59 2.51 -2.00 7.94
C ALA A 59 2.92 -1.12 9.12
N LYS A 60 3.04 0.20 8.92
CA LYS A 60 3.35 1.15 9.99
C LYS A 60 2.26 1.17 11.06
N ALA A 61 0.98 1.19 10.66
CA ALA A 61 -0.14 1.16 11.60
C ALA A 61 -0.16 -0.15 12.41
N LEU A 62 0.01 -1.31 11.78
CA LEU A 62 0.06 -2.60 12.47
C LEU A 62 1.23 -2.71 13.45
N LEU A 63 2.41 -2.18 13.08
CA LEU A 63 3.55 -2.13 13.99
C LEU A 63 3.28 -1.20 15.19
N ALA A 64 2.58 -0.08 14.98
CA ALA A 64 2.18 0.82 16.06
C ALA A 64 1.17 0.15 17.01
N VAL A 65 0.20 -0.60 16.47
CA VAL A 65 -0.73 -1.42 17.28
C VAL A 65 0.04 -2.45 18.11
N ARG A 66 0.96 -3.19 17.48
CA ARG A 66 1.80 -4.17 18.19
C ARG A 66 2.65 -3.53 19.29
N ALA A 67 3.18 -2.33 19.07
CA ALA A 67 3.98 -1.63 20.07
C ALA A 67 3.14 -1.08 21.23
N ALA A 68 1.88 -0.72 20.97
CA ALA A 68 0.96 -0.21 21.99
C ALA A 68 0.29 -1.32 22.81
N CYS A 69 0.14 -2.51 22.23
CA CYS A 69 -0.43 -3.68 22.88
C CYS A 69 0.64 -4.39 23.73
N ARG A 70 0.53 -4.26 25.05
CA ARG A 70 1.38 -4.95 26.04
C ARG A 70 0.85 -6.36 26.33
N ASP A 71 -0.45 -6.53 26.30
CA ASP A 71 -1.15 -7.82 26.40
C ASP A 71 -2.34 -7.86 25.43
N PRO A 72 -2.33 -8.71 24.39
CA PRO A 72 -3.41 -8.79 23.40
C PRO A 72 -4.74 -9.28 23.96
N ASP A 73 -4.73 -10.01 25.08
CA ASP A 73 -5.93 -10.59 25.66
C ASP A 73 -6.61 -9.62 26.64
N THR A 74 -5.89 -8.62 27.16
CA THR A 74 -6.40 -7.74 28.21
C THR A 74 -6.32 -6.23 27.90
N ASP A 75 -5.49 -5.80 26.94
CA ASP A 75 -5.47 -4.40 26.52
C ASP A 75 -6.67 -4.09 25.61
N THR A 76 -7.64 -3.37 26.18
CA THR A 76 -8.89 -2.99 25.48
C THR A 76 -8.84 -1.58 24.88
N ALA A 77 -7.80 -0.80 25.16
CA ALA A 77 -7.69 0.58 24.70
C ALA A 77 -6.33 0.86 24.05
N LEU A 78 -6.36 1.18 22.76
CA LEU A 78 -5.19 1.71 22.04
C LEU A 78 -5.08 3.22 22.28
N PRO A 79 -3.85 3.79 22.33
CA PRO A 79 -3.66 5.23 22.31
C PRO A 79 -4.32 5.87 21.08
N SER A 80 -4.90 7.08 21.23
CA SER A 80 -5.63 7.76 20.14
C SER A 80 -4.82 7.88 18.85
N ALA A 81 -3.54 8.23 18.94
CA ALA A 81 -2.65 8.34 17.78
C ALA A 81 -2.47 7.02 17.01
N VAL A 82 -2.54 5.88 17.70
CA VAL A 82 -2.48 4.55 17.07
C VAL A 82 -3.80 4.26 16.36
N GLY A 83 -4.93 4.60 16.99
CA GLY A 83 -6.26 4.53 16.36
C GLY A 83 -6.32 5.35 15.08
N GLU A 84 -5.90 6.61 15.11
CA GLU A 84 -5.86 7.50 13.93
C GLU A 84 -4.99 6.93 12.80
N ALA A 85 -3.85 6.33 13.13
CA ALA A 85 -2.98 5.69 12.14
C ALA A 85 -3.65 4.47 11.47
N VAL A 86 -4.42 3.68 12.24
CA VAL A 86 -5.19 2.56 11.71
C VAL A 86 -6.32 3.04 10.81
N GLU A 87 -7.09 4.05 11.24
CA GLU A 87 -8.16 4.64 10.44
C GLU A 87 -7.64 5.21 9.11
N THR A 88 -6.51 5.92 9.16
CA THR A 88 -5.82 6.43 7.96
C THR A 88 -5.41 5.30 7.02
N ALA A 89 -4.87 4.20 7.56
CA ALA A 89 -4.49 3.05 6.76
C ALA A 89 -5.70 2.36 6.12
N LEU A 90 -6.79 2.17 6.87
CA LEU A 90 -8.04 1.57 6.36
C LEU A 90 -8.68 2.43 5.27
N ALA A 91 -8.71 3.76 5.47
CA ALA A 91 -9.19 4.70 4.46
C ALA A 91 -8.34 4.64 3.18
N ALA A 92 -7.02 4.58 3.33
CA ALA A 92 -6.11 4.42 2.19
C ALA A 92 -6.30 3.07 1.46
N MET A 93 -6.64 2.00 2.18
CA MET A 93 -6.99 0.69 1.60
C MET A 93 -8.36 0.71 0.90
N GLY A 94 -9.22 1.68 1.21
CA GLY A 94 -10.61 1.75 0.71
C GLY A 94 -11.59 0.91 1.53
N GLU A 95 -11.18 0.42 2.70
CA GLU A 95 -12.02 -0.34 3.63
C GLU A 95 -12.87 0.58 4.52
N ARG A 96 -12.60 1.89 4.47
CA ARG A 96 -13.30 2.90 5.25
C ARG A 96 -13.37 4.21 4.48
N SER A 97 -14.48 4.92 4.66
CA SER A 97 -14.82 6.18 3.97
C SER A 97 -14.85 7.35 4.94
#